data_AF-A0A327SLN2-F1
#
_entry.id   AF-A0A327SLN2-F1
#
_cell.length_a   1.000
_cell.length_b   1.000
_cell.length_c   1.000
_cell.angle_alpha   90.00
_cell.angle_beta   90.00
_cell.angle_gamma   90.00
#
_symmetry.space_group_name_H-M   'P 1'
#
loop_
_entity.id
_entity.type
_entity.pdbx_description
1 polymer ?
#
loop_
_entity_poly.entity_id
_entity_poly.type
_entity_poly.pdbx_seq_one_letter_code
_entity_poly.pdbx_strand_id
1 'polypeptide(L)'
;MSLHLALPLRAALAGAALWSPSALAQTAPAPAAARAVPSGAITVTVKFLTGATETVTTTSTTVLGLKEQVFDLAGIGPQLQRLVFAGKEMQDARTLGSYNVTNGSVINDVVRL
;
A
#
# COMPACT_ATOMS: atom_id res chain seq x y z
N MET A 1 -31.24 -14.50 -53.52
CA MET A 1 -31.20 -15.48 -52.41
C MET A 1 -30.00 -15.07 -51.56
N SER A 2 -30.08 -14.55 -50.35
CA SER A 2 -31.06 -14.71 -49.27
C SER A 2 -31.18 -13.40 -48.47
N LEU A 3 -32.37 -13.15 -47.93
CA LEU A 3 -32.65 -12.11 -46.95
C LEU A 3 -32.11 -12.50 -45.56
N HIS A 4 -31.58 -11.52 -44.81
CA HIS A 4 -31.94 -11.41 -43.39
C HIS A 4 -32.01 -9.95 -42.92
N LEU A 5 -33.09 -9.71 -42.21
CA LEU A 5 -33.66 -8.49 -41.69
C LEU A 5 -33.29 -8.39 -40.19
N ALA A 6 -32.95 -7.20 -39.67
CA ALA A 6 -33.43 -6.66 -38.36
C ALA A 6 -32.48 -5.60 -37.73
N LEU A 7 -32.99 -4.36 -37.72
CA LEU A 7 -32.82 -3.20 -36.81
C LEU A 7 -31.44 -2.70 -36.31
N PRO A 8 -31.23 -1.35 -36.30
CA PRO A 8 -30.13 -0.70 -35.59
C PRO A 8 -30.44 -0.46 -34.11
N LEU A 9 -29.51 -0.87 -33.24
CA LEU A 9 -29.53 -0.60 -31.80
C LEU A 9 -29.16 0.88 -31.55
N ARG A 10 -30.02 1.62 -30.85
CA ARG A 10 -29.75 2.97 -30.35
C ARG A 10 -28.97 2.92 -29.03
N ALA A 11 -28.19 3.99 -28.82
CA ALA A 11 -27.68 4.54 -27.56
C ALA A 11 -26.45 3.81 -26.98
N ALA A 12 -25.43 4.46 -26.42
CA ALA A 12 -25.39 5.79 -25.84
C ALA A 12 -23.93 6.26 -25.62
N LEU A 13 -23.77 7.59 -25.67
CA LEU A 13 -22.96 8.42 -24.77
C LEU A 13 -21.41 8.43 -24.84
N ALA A 14 -20.95 9.64 -25.18
CA ALA A 14 -19.87 10.42 -24.55
C ALA A 14 -18.42 9.96 -24.80
N GLY A 15 -17.49 10.76 -25.33
CA GLY A 15 -17.40 12.22 -25.33
C GLY A 15 -16.50 12.69 -24.18
N ALA A 16 -15.18 12.51 -24.28
CA ALA A 16 -14.20 13.17 -23.42
C ALA A 16 -12.79 13.07 -24.00
N ALA A 17 -12.46 13.94 -24.95
CA ALA A 17 -11.09 14.25 -25.35
C ALA A 17 -10.83 15.72 -25.03
N LEU A 18 -10.45 16.02 -23.80
CA LEU A 18 -9.90 17.32 -23.39
C LEU A 18 -8.80 17.04 -22.35
N TRP A 19 -7.57 16.89 -22.84
CA TRP A 19 -6.41 17.02 -21.98
C TRP A 19 -6.28 18.49 -21.55
N SER A 20 -5.99 18.76 -20.28
CA SER A 20 -5.66 20.09 -19.77
C SER A 20 -4.44 19.98 -18.86
N PRO A 21 -3.31 20.65 -19.17
CA PRO A 21 -2.18 20.77 -18.26
C PRO A 21 -2.39 22.02 -17.39
N SER A 22 -2.90 21.85 -16.18
CA SER A 22 -2.87 22.90 -15.14
C SER A 22 -2.23 22.32 -13.88
N ALA A 23 -0.92 22.16 -13.98
CA ALA A 23 -0.02 21.82 -12.90
C ALA A 23 0.31 23.07 -12.06
N LEU A 24 -0.67 23.60 -11.31
CA LEU A 24 -0.43 24.55 -10.22
C LEU A 24 -1.51 24.40 -9.14
N ALA A 25 -1.47 23.27 -8.43
CA ALA A 25 -1.93 23.18 -7.05
C ALA A 25 -1.47 21.83 -6.50
N GLN A 26 -0.33 21.86 -5.80
CA GLN A 26 0.02 20.83 -4.84
C GLN A 26 -1.05 20.85 -3.75
N THR A 27 -2.13 20.08 -3.92
CA THR A 27 -3.02 19.77 -2.82
C THR A 27 -2.24 18.85 -1.89
N ALA A 28 -1.85 19.43 -0.75
CA ALA A 28 -1.32 18.71 0.39
C ALA A 28 -2.16 17.44 0.67
N PRO A 29 -1.55 16.31 1.06
CA PRO A 29 -2.32 15.14 1.44
C PRO A 29 -3.26 15.50 2.59
N ALA A 30 -4.55 15.23 2.38
CA ALA A 30 -5.64 15.51 3.30
C ALA A 30 -5.35 14.97 4.72
N PRO A 31 -5.82 15.66 5.78
CA PRO A 31 -5.76 15.11 7.12
C PRO A 31 -6.61 13.85 7.17
N ALA A 32 -5.92 12.74 7.47
CA ALA A 32 -6.42 11.47 7.98
C ALA A 32 -7.95 11.43 8.17
N ALA A 33 -8.64 10.82 7.20
CA ALA A 33 -9.86 10.11 7.52
C ALA A 33 -9.49 9.11 8.62
N ALA A 34 -9.95 9.39 9.83
CA ALA A 34 -9.95 8.46 10.95
C ALA A 34 -10.84 7.27 10.56
N ARG A 35 -10.32 6.40 9.69
CA ARG A 35 -10.76 5.02 9.60
C ARG A 35 -10.51 4.47 11.00
N ALA A 36 -11.60 4.18 11.71
CA ALA A 36 -11.57 3.55 13.00
C ALA A 36 -10.69 2.29 12.89
N VAL A 37 -9.43 2.43 13.29
CA VAL A 37 -8.52 1.30 13.45
C VAL A 37 -9.15 0.50 14.59
N PRO A 38 -9.53 -0.76 14.38
CA PRO A 38 -10.11 -1.57 15.45
C PRO A 38 -9.13 -1.54 16.63
N SER A 39 -9.62 -1.24 17.82
CA SER A 39 -8.83 -1.05 19.05
C SER A 39 -7.85 -2.21 19.25
N GLY A 40 -6.59 -2.04 18.84
CA GLY A 40 -5.56 -3.09 18.84
C GLY A 40 -4.78 -3.25 17.54
N ALA A 41 -5.25 -2.71 16.41
CA ALA A 41 -4.50 -2.69 15.15
C ALA A 41 -3.66 -1.40 15.04
N ILE A 42 -2.43 -1.54 14.55
CA ILE A 42 -1.55 -0.41 14.23
C ILE A 42 -1.40 -0.28 12.72
N THR A 43 -1.40 0.95 12.23
CA THR A 43 -1.11 1.25 10.83
C THR A 43 0.35 1.66 10.73
N VAL A 44 1.10 1.01 9.85
CA VAL A 44 2.49 1.32 9.55
C VAL A 44 2.64 1.59 8.07
N THR A 45 3.58 2.45 7.73
CA THR A 45 3.91 2.76 6.33
C THR A 45 5.18 2.00 5.97
N VAL A 46 5.11 1.10 4.99
CA VAL A 46 6.26 0.32 4.53
C VAL A 46 6.76 0.90 3.22
N LYS A 47 8.02 1.29 3.20
CA LYS A 47 8.72 1.77 2.00
C LYS A 47 9.50 0.63 1.38
N PHE A 48 9.06 0.17 0.22
CA PHE A 48 9.71 -0.89 -0.54
C PHE A 48 10.92 -0.36 -1.32
N LEU A 49 11.89 -1.23 -1.58
CA LEU A 49 13.03 -0.90 -2.45
C LEU A 49 12.64 -0.55 -3.88
N THR A 50 11.49 -1.01 -4.35
CA THR A 50 10.93 -0.64 -5.66
C THR A 50 10.54 0.84 -5.73
N GLY A 51 10.62 1.57 -4.62
CA GLY A 51 10.17 2.95 -4.49
C GLY A 51 8.68 3.07 -4.14
N ALA A 52 7.95 1.94 -4.10
CA ALA A 52 6.56 1.90 -3.66
C ALA A 52 6.47 2.15 -2.14
N THR A 53 5.41 2.84 -1.72
CA THR A 53 5.12 3.08 -0.30
C THR A 53 3.68 2.66 -0.04
N GLU A 54 3.48 1.61 0.76
CA GLU A 54 2.16 1.11 1.10
C GLU A 54 1.88 1.27 2.59
N THR A 55 0.61 1.48 2.93
CA THR A 55 0.17 1.54 4.32
C THR A 55 -0.44 0.21 4.72
N VAL A 56 0.22 -0.48 5.65
CA VAL A 56 -0.18 -1.80 6.14
C VAL A 56 -0.78 -1.63 7.52
N THR A 57 -2.03 -2.07 7.69
CA THR A 57 -2.67 -2.14 9.00
C THR A 57 -2.56 -3.56 9.52
N THR A 58 -1.79 -3.74 10.59
CA THR A 58 -1.52 -5.04 11.19
C THR A 58 -2.03 -5.10 12.62
N THR A 59 -2.59 -6.25 12.99
CA THR A 59 -2.88 -6.61 14.39
C THR A 59 -1.72 -7.37 15.04
N SER A 60 -0.70 -7.72 14.24
CA SER A 60 0.48 -8.43 14.71
C SER A 60 1.37 -7.51 15.53
N THR A 61 1.76 -7.96 16.71
CA THR A 61 2.70 -7.25 17.58
C THR A 61 4.16 -7.66 17.32
N THR A 62 4.39 -8.70 16.52
CA THR A 62 5.70 -9.26 16.18
C THR A 62 6.23 -8.78 14.85
N VAL A 63 7.55 -8.68 14.70
CA VAL A 63 8.20 -8.35 13.42
C VAL A 63 7.91 -9.41 12.36
N LEU A 64 7.94 -10.69 12.73
CA LEU A 64 7.65 -11.80 11.80
C LEU A 64 6.26 -11.66 11.15
N GLY A 65 5.22 -11.47 11.96
CA GLY A 65 3.86 -11.29 11.44
C GLY A 65 3.68 -10.04 10.56
N LEU A 66 4.49 -8.99 10.76
CA LEU A 66 4.53 -7.85 9.85
C LEU A 66 5.22 -8.22 8.53
N LYS A 67 6.33 -8.95 8.58
CA LYS A 67 7.01 -9.45 7.37
C LYS A 67 6.11 -10.36 6.52
N GLU A 68 5.31 -11.21 7.14
CA GLU A 68 4.36 -12.06 6.42
C GLU A 68 3.35 -11.22 5.62
N GLN A 69 2.72 -10.23 6.26
CA GLN A 69 1.81 -9.32 5.53
C GLN A 69 2.50 -8.50 4.45
N VAL A 70 3.74 -8.08 4.71
CA VAL A 70 4.54 -7.37 3.71
C VAL A 70 4.93 -8.29 2.56
N PHE A 71 5.19 -9.58 2.82
CA PHE A 71 5.43 -10.60 1.79
C PHE A 71 4.20 -10.81 0.91
N ASP A 72 2.99 -10.88 1.48
CA ASP A 72 1.74 -10.95 0.71
C ASP A 72 1.59 -9.77 -0.26
N LEU A 73 2.08 -8.58 0.12
CA LEU A 73 1.99 -7.37 -0.70
C LEU A 73 3.13 -7.24 -1.74
N ALA A 74 4.36 -7.55 -1.34
CA ALA A 74 5.55 -7.38 -2.19
C ALA A 74 5.85 -8.60 -3.07
N GLY A 75 5.43 -9.79 -2.66
CA GLY A 75 5.80 -11.06 -3.27
C GLY A 75 7.28 -11.47 -3.09
N ILE A 76 8.04 -10.78 -2.24
CA ILE A 76 9.47 -11.05 -1.98
C ILE A 76 9.63 -11.83 -0.68
N GLY A 77 10.16 -13.05 -0.74
CA GLY A 77 10.21 -13.97 0.39
C GLY A 77 10.74 -13.34 1.70
N PRO A 78 10.13 -13.61 2.87
CA PRO A 78 10.41 -12.93 4.14
C PRO A 78 11.86 -13.13 4.64
N GLN A 79 12.52 -14.18 4.14
CA GLN A 79 13.92 -14.49 4.40
C GLN A 79 14.92 -13.56 3.66
N LEU A 80 14.51 -13.01 2.50
CA LEU A 80 15.31 -12.06 1.72
C LEU A 80 15.01 -10.61 2.12
N GLN A 81 13.94 -10.42 2.89
CA GLN A 81 13.44 -9.13 3.28
C GLN A 81 13.97 -8.71 4.66
N ARG A 82 14.57 -7.53 4.73
CA ARG A 82 15.05 -6.94 5.98
C ARG A 82 14.33 -5.63 6.23
N LEU A 83 13.48 -5.64 7.25
CA LEU A 83 12.84 -4.45 7.76
C LEU A 83 13.83 -3.66 8.62
N VAL A 84 13.94 -2.36 8.36
CA VAL A 84 14.76 -1.41 9.10
C VAL A 84 13.87 -0.29 9.60
N PHE A 85 13.89 -0.08 10.91
CA PHE A 85 13.15 1.00 11.57
C PHE A 85 14.10 1.86 12.38
N ALA A 86 14.03 3.19 12.20
CA ALA A 86 14.91 4.15 12.89
C ALA A 86 16.41 3.80 12.80
N GLY A 87 16.85 3.26 11.65
CA GLY A 87 18.23 2.82 11.43
C GLY A 87 18.61 1.50 12.14
N LYS A 88 17.67 0.83 12.81
CA LYS A 88 17.86 -0.50 13.39
C LYS A 88 17.15 -1.56 12.58
N GLU A 89 17.89 -2.61 12.27
CA GLU A 89 17.30 -3.81 11.70
C GLU A 89 16.37 -4.49 12.71
N MET A 90 15.18 -4.82 12.22
CA MET A 90 14.15 -5.50 12.99
C MET A 90 14.39 -7.01 12.93
N GLN A 91 14.53 -7.62 14.12
CA GLN A 91 14.70 -9.06 14.24
C GLN A 91 13.34 -9.74 14.41
N ASP A 92 13.16 -10.90 13.78
CA ASP A 92 11.91 -11.68 13.80
C ASP A 92 11.49 -12.09 15.21
N ALA A 93 12.47 -12.34 16.09
CA ALA A 93 12.26 -12.71 17.49
C ALA A 93 11.83 -11.54 18.40
N ARG A 94 11.78 -10.30 17.88
CA ARG A 94 11.36 -9.11 18.63
C ARG A 94 9.96 -8.65 18.25
N THR A 95 9.34 -7.92 19.16
CA THR A 95 8.07 -7.25 18.94
C THR A 95 8.26 -5.86 18.37
N LEU A 96 7.27 -5.36 17.63
CA LEU A 96 7.19 -4.00 17.11
C LEU A 96 7.31 -2.96 18.24
N GLY A 97 6.69 -3.24 19.39
CA GLY A 97 6.78 -2.40 20.58
C GLY A 97 8.20 -2.27 21.12
N SER A 98 9.05 -3.30 21.01
CA SER A 98 10.44 -3.23 21.45
C SER A 98 11.30 -2.25 20.63
N TYR A 99 10.85 -1.92 19.43
CA TYR A 99 11.44 -0.91 18.55
C TYR A 99 10.73 0.45 18.63
N ASN A 100 9.73 0.60 19.51
CA ASN A 100 8.84 1.78 19.58
C ASN A 100 8.08 2.04 18.27
N VAL A 101 7.72 0.98 17.53
CA VAL A 101 6.85 1.11 16.36
C VAL A 101 5.43 1.36 16.85
N THR A 102 4.91 2.53 16.50
CA THR A 102 3.55 2.99 16.79
C THR A 102 2.74 3.21 15.51
N ASN A 103 1.44 3.50 15.65
CA ASN A 103 0.62 3.92 14.53
C ASN A 103 1.24 5.13 13.80
N GLY A 104 1.29 5.08 12.47
CA GLY A 104 1.93 6.07 11.60
C GLY A 104 3.45 5.91 11.44
N SER A 105 4.06 4.89 12.04
CA SER A 105 5.51 4.64 11.90
C SER A 105 5.88 4.26 10.47
N VAL A 106 7.05 4.71 10.02
CA VAL A 106 7.59 4.40 8.69
C VAL A 106 8.70 3.36 8.82
N ILE A 107 8.53 2.21 8.18
CA ILE A 107 9.50 1.12 8.13
C ILE A 107 10.09 1.06 6.72
N ASN A 108 11.41 0.99 6.64
CA ASN A 108 12.13 0.85 5.39
C ASN A 108 12.39 -0.63 5.14
N ASP A 109 12.11 -1.07 3.92
CA ASP A 109 12.45 -2.39 3.47
C ASP A 109 13.78 -2.38 2.71
N VAL A 110 14.69 -3.29 3.06
CA VAL A 110 15.97 -3.52 2.36
C VAL A 110 16.11 -5.00 2.02
N VAL A 111 16.36 -5.31 0.76
CA VAL A 111 16.70 -6.65 0.25
C VAL A 111 18.20 -6.83 0.28
N ARG A 112 18.65 -8.04 0.62
CA ARG A 112 20.00 -8.49 0.32
C ARG A 112 19.94 -9.35 -0.95
N LEU A 113 20.55 -8.84 -2.02
CA LEU A 113 20.80 -9.57 -3.28
C LEU A 113 21.94 -10.57 -3.11
#